data_AF-A0A948X7B9-F1
#
_entry.id   AF-A0A948X7B9-F1
#
_cell.length_a   1.000
_cell.length_b   1.000
_cell.length_c   1.000
_cell.angle_alpha   90.00
_cell.angle_beta   90.00
_cell.angle_gamma   90.00
#
_symmetry.space_group_name_H-M   'P 1'
#
loop_
_entity.id
_entity.type
_entity.pdbx_description
1 polymer ?
#
loop_
_entity_poly.entity_id
_entity_poly.type
_entity_poly.pdbx_seq_one_letter_code
_entity_poly.pdbx_strand_id
1 'polypeptide(L)'
;MKTALETLNMRIARLAIALDVALDNEAEVASLMGEEHDTTVLHERRVSAHAVDAAQAHSGPECRVAHQRQELRGLLVMRYEVEKRYVNDAGITVTHQIMIEAEQQLQRKGFKPGVDGINLERLFNT
;
A
#
# COMPACT_ATOMS: atom_id res chain seq x y z
N MET A 1 -14.24 2.01 12.37
CA MET A 1 -13.83 0.95 11.41
C MET A 1 -13.73 1.49 10.00
N LYS A 2 -14.80 2.02 9.38
CA LYS A 2 -14.76 2.73 8.07
C LYS A 2 -13.58 3.71 7.90
N THR A 3 -13.32 4.56 8.89
CA THR A 3 -12.21 5.54 8.88
C THR A 3 -10.82 4.90 8.75
N ALA A 4 -10.65 3.66 9.21
CA ALA A 4 -9.40 2.93 9.08
C ALA A 4 -9.16 2.52 7.62
N LEU A 5 -10.18 2.01 6.93
CA LEU A 5 -10.10 1.67 5.50
C LEU A 5 -9.85 2.93 4.65
N GLU A 6 -10.55 4.03 4.92
CA GLU A 6 -10.32 5.32 4.23
C GLU A 6 -8.88 5.84 4.39
N THR A 7 -8.33 5.72 5.61
CA THR A 7 -6.94 6.14 5.90
C THR A 7 -5.94 5.24 5.18
N LEU A 8 -6.20 3.93 5.17
CA LEU A 8 -5.39 2.93 4.49
C LEU A 8 -5.36 3.17 2.98
N ASN A 9 -6.54 3.28 2.35
CA ASN A 9 -6.67 3.51 0.91
C ASN A 9 -6.00 4.83 0.48
N MET A 10 -6.09 5.87 1.29
CA MET A 10 -5.41 7.14 1.01
C MET A 10 -3.89 7.01 1.07
N ARG A 11 -3.35 6.23 2.00
CA ARG A 11 -1.91 5.99 2.07
C ARG A 11 -1.43 5.16 0.89
N ILE A 12 -2.19 4.12 0.51
CA ILE A 12 -1.95 3.30 -0.68
C ILE A 12 -1.94 4.18 -1.93
N ALA A 13 -2.99 4.98 -2.16
CA ALA A 13 -3.09 5.89 -3.30
C ALA A 13 -1.90 6.86 -3.41
N ARG A 14 -1.49 7.46 -2.28
CA ARG A 14 -0.34 8.37 -2.24
C ARG A 14 0.97 7.68 -2.59
N LEU A 15 1.19 6.48 -2.06
CA LEU A 15 2.40 5.70 -2.33
C LEU A 15 2.43 5.21 -3.77
N ALA A 16 1.30 4.74 -4.30
CA ALA A 16 1.17 4.33 -5.71
C ALA A 16 1.54 5.47 -6.66
N ILE A 17 0.99 6.67 -6.43
CA ILE A 17 1.35 7.88 -7.21
C ILE A 17 2.83 8.24 -7.05
N ALA A 18 3.34 8.23 -5.81
CA ALA A 18 4.72 8.61 -5.55
C ALA A 18 5.75 7.63 -6.15
N LEU A 19 5.38 6.37 -6.32
CA LEU A 19 6.21 5.30 -6.87
C LEU A 19 5.95 5.04 -8.37
N ASP A 20 4.97 5.74 -8.96
CA ASP A 20 4.49 5.52 -10.33
C ASP A 20 4.09 4.07 -10.60
N VAL A 21 3.32 3.48 -9.67
CA VAL A 21 2.81 2.10 -9.76
C VAL A 21 1.31 2.13 -10.05
N ALA A 22 0.90 1.53 -11.16
CA ALA A 22 -0.49 1.37 -11.54
C ALA A 22 -1.09 0.14 -10.84
N LEU A 23 -1.78 0.37 -9.73
CA LEU A 23 -2.37 -0.71 -8.92
C LEU A 23 -3.62 -1.36 -9.56
N ASP A 24 -4.16 -0.77 -10.63
CA ASP A 24 -5.19 -1.37 -11.47
C ASP A 24 -4.62 -2.35 -12.52
N ASN A 25 -3.29 -2.41 -12.65
CA ASN A 25 -2.58 -3.35 -13.50
C ASN A 25 -2.04 -4.54 -12.67
N GLU A 26 -2.60 -5.73 -12.90
CA GLU A 26 -2.26 -6.95 -12.19
C GLU A 26 -0.77 -7.36 -12.36
N ALA A 27 -0.17 -7.05 -13.52
CA ALA A 27 1.25 -7.34 -13.76
C ALA A 27 2.18 -6.45 -12.89
N GLU A 28 1.82 -5.18 -12.69
CA GLU A 28 2.59 -4.26 -11.85
C GLU A 28 2.43 -4.61 -10.36
N VAL A 29 1.24 -5.00 -9.95
CA VAL A 29 1.01 -5.53 -8.60
C VAL A 29 1.82 -6.81 -8.39
N ALA A 30 1.83 -7.74 -9.34
CA ALA A 30 2.62 -8.96 -9.24
C ALA A 30 4.12 -8.66 -9.17
N SER A 31 4.62 -7.70 -9.97
CA SER A 31 6.01 -7.24 -9.91
C SER A 31 6.33 -6.66 -8.53
N LEU A 32 5.50 -5.74 -8.02
CA LEU A 32 5.66 -5.13 -6.70
C LEU A 32 5.67 -6.19 -5.59
N MET A 33 4.80 -7.21 -5.68
CA MET A 33 4.73 -8.27 -4.69
C MET A 33 5.90 -9.26 -4.79
N GLY A 34 6.42 -9.49 -6.00
CA GLY A 34 7.51 -10.42 -6.30
C GLY A 34 8.92 -9.87 -6.09
N GLU A 35 9.10 -8.55 -5.93
CA GLU A 35 10.40 -7.95 -5.61
C GLU A 35 10.96 -8.56 -4.30
N GLU A 36 12.01 -9.38 -4.44
CA GLU A 36 12.75 -9.92 -3.30
C GLU A 36 13.38 -8.77 -2.51
N HIS A 37 13.18 -8.82 -1.20
CA HIS A 37 13.75 -7.85 -0.29
C HIS A 37 15.24 -8.11 -0.16
N ASP A 38 16.06 -7.27 -0.81
CA ASP A 38 17.43 -7.14 -0.38
C ASP A 38 17.39 -6.47 1.01
N THR A 39 17.46 -7.31 2.04
CA THR A 39 17.39 -6.94 3.45
C THR A 39 18.70 -6.29 3.89
N THR A 40 19.19 -5.29 3.15
CA THR A 40 20.48 -4.65 3.41
C THR A 40 20.49 -3.85 4.72
N VAL A 41 19.33 -3.66 5.37
CA VAL A 41 19.21 -2.90 6.64
C VAL A 41 19.39 -3.78 7.89
N LEU A 42 19.50 -5.11 7.78
CA LEU A 42 19.68 -5.98 8.96
C LEU A 42 21.13 -6.11 9.45
N HIS A 43 22.14 -5.59 8.74
CA HIS A 43 23.55 -5.78 9.13
C HIS A 43 24.14 -4.71 10.06
N GLU A 44 23.48 -3.57 10.27
CA GLU A 44 24.10 -2.45 11.00
C GLU A 44 24.11 -2.62 12.53
N ARG A 45 23.41 -3.62 13.08
CA ARG A 45 23.39 -3.84 14.55
C ARG A 45 24.59 -4.61 15.09
N ARG A 46 25.55 -5.07 14.27
CA ARG A 46 26.63 -5.95 14.77
C ARG A 46 28.06 -5.56 14.48
N VAL A 47 28.38 -4.51 13.72
CA VAL A 47 29.79 -4.23 13.40
C VAL A 47 30.15 -2.76 13.56
N SER A 48 30.77 -2.49 14.71
CA SER A 48 31.93 -1.62 14.90
C SER A 48 31.73 -0.10 15.04
N ALA A 49 32.36 0.40 16.10
CA ALA A 49 32.50 1.79 16.53
C ALA A 49 33.34 2.67 15.57
N HIS A 50 33.07 2.64 14.26
CA HIS A 50 33.72 3.50 13.25
C HIS A 50 32.78 4.04 12.16
N ALA A 51 31.47 3.92 12.32
CA ALA A 51 30.48 4.20 11.28
C ALA A 51 29.88 5.63 11.30
N VAL A 52 30.62 6.64 11.77
CA VAL A 52 30.04 8.01 11.83
C VAL A 52 30.03 8.67 10.43
N ASP A 53 30.94 8.28 9.52
CA ASP A 53 31.02 8.86 8.17
C ASP A 53 30.23 8.07 7.10
N ALA A 54 29.90 6.79 7.34
CA ALA A 54 29.14 5.97 6.38
C ALA A 54 27.61 6.12 6.54
N ALA A 55 27.12 6.44 7.74
CA ALA A 55 25.69 6.58 8.03
C ALA A 55 25.00 7.70 7.23
N GLN A 56 25.75 8.70 6.74
CA GLN A 56 25.21 9.80 5.93
C GLN A 56 25.02 9.45 4.44
N ALA A 57 25.74 8.46 3.91
CA ALA A 57 25.66 8.09 2.49
C ALA A 57 24.49 7.13 2.16
N HIS A 58 23.88 6.49 3.16
CA HIS A 58 22.89 5.41 2.97
C HIS A 58 21.44 5.87 3.21
N SER A 59 21.24 7.13 3.61
CA SER A 59 19.92 7.80 3.62
C SER A 59 19.55 8.39 2.24
N GLY A 60 19.98 7.72 1.17
CA GLY A 60 19.80 8.14 -0.20
C GLY A 60 18.33 8.05 -0.66
N PRO A 61 17.98 8.71 -1.79
CA PRO A 61 16.65 8.60 -2.39
C PRO A 61 16.24 7.16 -2.69
N GLU A 62 17.19 6.28 -3.01
CA GLU A 62 16.95 4.86 -3.29
C GLU A 62 16.45 4.09 -2.06
N CYS A 63 17.06 4.31 -0.89
CA CYS A 63 16.62 3.70 0.36
C CYS A 63 15.19 4.14 0.73
N ARG A 64 14.86 5.42 0.49
CA ARG A 64 13.49 5.92 0.68
C ARG A 64 12.48 5.24 -0.24
N VAL A 65 12.82 5.07 -1.53
CA VAL A 65 11.96 4.38 -2.50
C VAL A 65 11.77 2.92 -2.10
N ALA A 66 12.82 2.23 -1.67
CA ALA A 66 12.72 0.85 -1.17
C ALA A 66 11.81 0.74 0.06
N HIS A 67 11.93 1.66 1.03
CA HIS A 67 11.04 1.71 2.18
C HIS A 67 9.58 2.00 1.78
N GLN A 68 9.34 2.92 0.84
CA GLN A 68 8.00 3.23 0.34
C GLN A 68 7.38 2.04 -0.41
N ARG A 69 8.16 1.31 -1.21
CA ARG A 69 7.71 0.07 -1.86
C ARG A 69 7.33 -0.98 -0.83
N GLN A 70 8.17 -1.18 0.18
CA GLN A 70 7.89 -2.14 1.23
C GLN A 70 6.64 -1.74 2.05
N GLU A 71 6.48 -0.45 2.35
CA GLU A 71 5.29 0.06 2.98
C GLU A 71 4.05 -0.22 2.12
N LEU A 72 4.09 0.10 0.81
CA LEU A 72 2.98 -0.14 -0.10
C LEU A 72 2.56 -1.62 -0.12
N ARG A 73 3.52 -2.54 -0.22
CA ARG A 73 3.27 -3.99 -0.16
C ARG A 73 2.57 -4.39 1.13
N GLY A 74 3.09 -3.93 2.28
CA GLY A 74 2.51 -4.21 3.59
C GLY A 74 1.09 -3.70 3.71
N LEU A 75 0.80 -2.49 3.20
CA LEU A 75 -0.53 -1.90 3.25
C LEU A 75 -1.53 -2.63 2.34
N LEU A 76 -1.10 -3.12 1.16
CA LEU A 76 -1.96 -3.93 0.29
C LEU A 76 -2.38 -5.25 0.97
N VAL A 77 -1.44 -5.95 1.61
CA VAL A 77 -1.74 -7.17 2.38
C VAL A 77 -2.64 -6.86 3.57
N MET A 78 -2.36 -5.78 4.30
CA MET A 78 -3.19 -5.35 5.42
C MET A 78 -4.61 -5.02 4.98
N ARG A 79 -4.77 -4.35 3.82
CA ARG A 79 -6.09 -4.01 3.28
C ARG A 79 -6.89 -5.27 2.97
N TYR A 80 -6.26 -6.24 2.30
CA TYR A 80 -6.90 -7.52 2.01
C TYR A 80 -7.42 -8.22 3.28
N GLU A 81 -6.62 -8.26 4.35
CA GLU A 81 -7.05 -8.85 5.62
C GLU A 81 -8.19 -8.07 6.30
N VAL A 82 -8.20 -6.73 6.19
CA VAL A 82 -9.30 -5.90 6.70
C VAL A 82 -10.59 -6.14 5.91
N GLU A 83 -10.52 -6.16 4.58
CA GLU A 83 -11.66 -6.43 3.70
C GLU A 83 -12.24 -7.83 3.95
N LYS A 84 -11.37 -8.84 4.06
CA LYS A 84 -11.76 -10.21 4.40
C LYS A 84 -12.50 -10.28 5.74
N ARG A 85 -12.04 -9.56 6.76
CA ARG A 85 -12.74 -9.47 8.06
C ARG A 85 -14.09 -8.79 7.93
N TYR A 86 -14.22 -7.72 7.14
CA TYR A 86 -15.51 -7.08 6.91
C TYR A 86 -16.52 -8.00 6.23
N VAL A 87 -16.10 -8.75 5.22
CA VAL A 87 -16.97 -9.75 4.57
C VAL A 87 -17.43 -10.81 5.57
N ASN A 88 -16.53 -11.29 6.43
CA ASN A 88 -16.86 -12.30 7.44
C ASN A 88 -17.78 -11.78 8.56
N ASP A 89 -17.54 -10.56 9.04
CA ASP A 89 -18.23 -10.01 10.21
C ASP A 89 -19.56 -9.32 9.86
N ALA A 90 -19.61 -8.60 8.72
CA ALA A 90 -20.73 -7.75 8.32
C ALA A 90 -21.43 -8.21 7.03
N GLY A 91 -20.85 -9.17 6.32
CA GLY A 91 -21.36 -9.66 5.04
C GLY A 91 -20.98 -8.78 3.85
N ILE A 92 -21.21 -9.33 2.65
CA ILE A 92 -20.75 -8.73 1.40
C ILE A 92 -21.42 -7.40 1.06
N THR A 93 -22.73 -7.27 1.29
CA THR A 93 -23.50 -6.06 0.95
C THR A 93 -23.06 -4.85 1.75
N VAL A 94 -22.85 -5.03 3.06
CA VAL A 94 -22.38 -3.95 3.95
C VAL A 94 -20.94 -3.58 3.61
N THR A 95 -20.09 -4.58 3.34
CA THR A 95 -18.70 -4.36 2.94
C THR A 95 -18.61 -3.58 1.64
N HIS A 96 -19.45 -3.93 0.64
CA HIS A 96 -19.53 -3.21 -0.62
C HIS A 96 -19.87 -1.72 -0.42
N GLN A 97 -20.88 -1.43 0.40
CA GLN A 97 -21.27 -0.05 0.70
C GLN A 97 -20.13 0.74 1.38
N ILE A 98 -19.41 0.11 2.31
CA ILE A 98 -18.24 0.72 2.97
C ILE A 98 -17.13 1.01 1.95
N MET A 99 -16.88 0.10 1.01
CA MET A 99 -15.85 0.29 -0.03
C MET A 99 -16.23 1.40 -1.01
N ILE A 100 -17.51 1.49 -1.43
CA ILE A 100 -18.03 2.61 -2.22
C ILE A 100 -17.79 3.94 -1.49
N GLU A 101 -18.12 4.00 -0.20
CA GLU A 101 -17.97 5.23 0.57
C GLU A 101 -16.50 5.63 0.73
N ALA A 102 -15.61 4.67 0.93
CA ALA A 102 -14.17 4.92 1.02
C ALA A 102 -13.60 5.45 -0.31
N GLU A 103 -14.04 4.87 -1.44
CA GLU A 103 -13.66 5.31 -2.78
C GLU A 103 -14.17 6.74 -3.07
N GLN A 104 -15.41 7.05 -2.69
CA GLN A 104 -15.93 8.42 -2.79
C GLN A 104 -15.12 9.42 -1.94
N GLN A 105 -14.59 9.01 -0.79
CA GLN A 105 -13.72 9.88 0.02
C GLN A 105 -12.38 10.16 -0.65
N LEU A 106 -11.80 9.20 -1.37
CA LEU A 106 -10.61 9.44 -2.19
C LEU A 106 -10.90 10.44 -3.31
N GLN A 107 -12.01 10.25 -4.03
CA GLN A 107 -12.40 11.15 -5.11
C GLN A 107 -12.64 12.58 -4.61
N ARG A 108 -13.31 12.75 -3.45
CA ARG A 108 -13.47 14.06 -2.79
C ARG A 108 -12.13 14.73 -2.45
N LYS A 109 -11.07 13.95 -2.25
CA LYS A 109 -9.71 14.42 -1.98
C LYS A 109 -8.88 14.64 -3.25
N GLY A 110 -9.48 14.48 -4.43
CA GLY A 110 -8.85 14.73 -5.73
C GLY A 110 -8.10 13.55 -6.33
N PHE A 111 -8.22 12.36 -5.74
CA PHE A 111 -7.65 11.14 -6.31
C PHE A 111 -8.51 10.65 -7.48
N LYS A 112 -7.85 10.12 -8.52
CA LYS A 112 -8.56 9.45 -9.63
C LYS A 112 -9.18 8.14 -9.14
N PRO A 113 -10.31 7.70 -9.73
CA PRO A 113 -10.92 6.43 -9.38
C PRO A 113 -9.94 5.26 -9.57
N GLY A 114 -9.94 4.33 -8.60
CA GLY A 114 -9.12 3.10 -8.67
C GLY A 114 -7.62 3.29 -8.53
N VAL A 115 -7.14 4.48 -8.15
CA VAL A 115 -5.70 4.74 -7.94
C VAL A 115 -5.11 3.91 -6.79
N ASP A 116 -5.95 3.46 -5.86
CA ASP A 116 -5.58 2.54 -4.80
C ASP A 116 -5.66 1.05 -5.22
N GLY A 117 -5.96 0.79 -6.50
CA GLY A 117 -6.10 -0.55 -7.07
C GLY A 117 -7.46 -1.21 -6.83
N ILE A 118 -8.43 -0.53 -6.22
CA ILE A 118 -9.78 -1.07 -6.07
C ILE A 118 -10.60 -0.72 -7.31
N ASN A 119 -11.07 -1.76 -8.01
CA ASN A 119 -12.07 -1.60 -9.06
C ASN A 119 -13.41 -2.19 -8.59
N LEU A 120 -14.30 -1.34 -8.09
CA LEU A 120 -15.59 -1.75 -7.53
C LEU A 120 -16.49 -2.40 -8.59
N GLU A 121 -16.45 -1.94 -9.84
CA GLU A 121 -17.23 -2.55 -10.93
C GLU A 121 -16.75 -3.99 -11.20
N ARG A 122 -15.43 -4.22 -11.22
CA ARG A 122 -14.86 -5.57 -11.39
C ARG A 122 -15.17 -6.48 -10.20
N LEU A 123 -15.16 -5.94 -8.97
CA LEU A 123 -15.34 -6.73 -7.75
C LEU A 123 -16.79 -7.13 -7.47
N PHE A 124 -17.75 -6.29 -7.86
CA PHE A 124 -19.15 -6.42 -7.45
C PHE A 124 -20.14 -6.53 -8.61
N ASN A 125 -19.68 -6.54 -9.87
CA ASN A 125 -20.56 -6.86 -10.99
C ASN A 125 -21.20 -8.24 -10.78
N THR A 126 -22.51 -8.22 -10.57
CA THR A 126 -23.43 -9.36 -10.57
C THR A 126 -24.38 -9.20 -11.75
#